data_AF-A0A7S0PY51-F1
#
_entry.id   AF-A0A7S0PY51-F1
#
_cell.length_a   1.000
_cell.length_b   1.000
_cell.length_c   1.000
_cell.angle_alpha   90.00
_cell.angle_beta   90.00
_cell.angle_gamma   90.00
#
_symmetry.space_group_name_H-M   'P 1'
#
loop_
_entity.id
_entity.type
_entity.pdbx_description
1 polymer ?
#
loop_
_entity_poly.entity_id
_entity_poly.type
_entity_poly.pdbx_seq_one_letter_code
_entity_poly.pdbx_strand_id
1 'polypeptide(L)'
;GFSLLIGFAMWGFGIWWYWLAASTSIHHSRAWAKLRAALGLVAADDDDGGGIPFHPNWWGVIFPMVTLTMATYQIYTNTHWPFFMWLGRILATVLTLLAIIIHVKTFTHAVRPAFWQKFYCS
;
A
#
# COMPACT_ATOMS: atom_id res chain seq x y z
N GLY A 1 -0.37 -4.75 -31.81
CA GLY A 1 0.15 -3.37 -31.78
C GLY A 1 -0.67 -2.48 -30.87
N PHE A 2 -1.87 -2.09 -31.30
CA PHE A 2 -2.69 -1.08 -30.61
C PHE A 2 -3.06 -1.40 -29.15
N SER A 3 -3.47 -2.64 -28.87
CA SER A 3 -3.80 -3.08 -27.50
C SER A 3 -2.60 -2.99 -26.54
N LEU A 4 -1.39 -3.33 -27.00
CA LEU A 4 -0.17 -3.20 -26.19
C LEU A 4 0.15 -1.74 -25.90
N LEU A 5 -0.06 -0.85 -26.87
CA LEU A 5 0.18 0.58 -26.71
C LEU A 5 -0.79 1.21 -25.68
N ILE A 6 -2.08 0.87 -25.75
CA ILE A 6 -3.06 1.29 -24.75
C ILE A 6 -2.69 0.74 -23.37
N GLY A 7 -2.38 -0.56 -23.29
CA GLY A 7 -1.98 -1.20 -22.05
C GLY A 7 -0.74 -0.55 -21.43
N PHE A 8 0.25 -0.21 -22.25
CA PHE A 8 1.46 0.47 -21.82
C PHE A 8 1.18 1.90 -21.30
N ALA A 9 0.32 2.65 -22.00
CA ALA A 9 -0.08 3.99 -21.57
C ALA A 9 -0.87 3.97 -20.24
N MET A 10 -1.84 3.06 -20.10
CA MET A 10 -2.61 2.88 -18.87
C MET A 10 -1.72 2.43 -17.70
N TRP A 11 -0.78 1.52 -17.96
CA TRP A 11 0.20 1.08 -16.97
C TRP A 11 1.10 2.24 -16.52
N GLY A 12 1.61 3.04 -17.44
CA GLY A 12 2.43 4.21 -17.12
C GLY A 12 1.69 5.23 -16.27
N PHE A 13 0.43 5.51 -16.61
CA PHE A 13 -0.44 6.36 -15.79
C PHE A 13 -0.66 5.78 -14.39
N GLY A 14 -0.89 4.47 -14.28
CA GLY A 14 -1.05 3.79 -13.00
C GLY A 14 0.19 3.86 -12.11
N ILE A 15 1.39 3.66 -12.67
CA ILE A 15 2.65 3.79 -11.91
C ILE A 15 2.88 5.22 -11.44
N TRP A 16 2.65 6.19 -12.32
CA TRP A 16 2.76 7.60 -11.96
C TRP A 16 1.83 7.95 -10.81
N TRP A 17 0.58 7.49 -10.86
CA TRP A 17 -0.39 7.70 -9.79
C TRP A 17 0.03 7.02 -8.48
N TYR A 18 0.50 5.77 -8.55
CA TYR A 18 1.01 5.06 -7.38
C TYR A 18 2.20 5.79 -6.75
N TRP A 19 3.11 6.33 -7.56
CA TRP A 19 4.24 7.11 -7.07
C TRP A 19 3.79 8.40 -6.35
N LEU A 20 2.78 9.10 -6.86
CA LEU A 20 2.17 10.24 -6.16
C LEU A 20 1.54 9.82 -4.82
N ALA A 21 0.79 8.72 -4.79
CA ALA A 21 0.20 8.21 -3.55
C ALA A 21 1.27 7.79 -2.51
N ALA A 22 2.32 7.11 -2.96
CA ALA A 22 3.41 6.68 -2.07
C ALA A 22 4.23 7.87 -1.55
N SER A 23 4.57 8.83 -2.41
CA SER A 23 5.33 10.03 -2.01
C SER A 23 4.55 10.92 -1.04
N THR A 24 3.26 11.14 -1.29
CA THR A 24 2.38 11.88 -0.36
C THR A 24 2.24 11.17 0.99
N SER A 25 2.09 9.85 0.99
CA SER A 25 2.06 9.03 2.21
C SER A 25 3.37 9.13 3.01
N ILE A 26 4.53 9.04 2.33
CA ILE A 26 5.85 9.18 2.97
C ILE A 26 6.04 10.61 3.51
N HIS A 27 5.63 11.63 2.76
CA HIS A 27 5.74 13.02 3.20
C HIS A 27 4.88 13.28 4.45
N HIS A 28 3.62 12.82 4.44
CA HIS A 28 2.71 13.01 5.55
C HIS A 28 3.15 12.23 6.80
N SER A 29 3.59 10.98 6.65
CA SER A 29 4.10 10.18 7.77
C SER A 29 5.37 10.78 8.38
N ARG A 30 6.30 11.30 7.57
CA ARG A 30 7.50 12.01 8.06
C ARG A 30 7.15 13.33 8.76
N ALA A 31 6.19 14.09 8.24
CA ALA A 31 5.73 15.32 8.88
C ALA A 31 5.06 15.04 10.24
N TRP A 32 4.23 14.00 10.31
CA TRP A 32 3.61 13.53 11.55
C TRP A 32 4.62 13.03 12.58
N ALA A 33 5.63 12.28 12.15
CA ALA A 33 6.70 11.81 13.03
C ALA A 33 7.49 12.98 13.63
N LYS A 34 7.81 14.00 12.81
CA LYS A 34 8.46 15.23 13.28
C LYS A 34 7.58 16.01 14.25
N LEU A 35 6.27 16.12 13.98
CA LEU A 35 5.33 16.81 14.84
C LEU A 35 5.19 16.13 16.21
N ARG A 36 5.09 14.79 16.26
CA ARG A 36 5.07 14.02 17.52
C ARG A 36 6.34 14.24 18.33
N ALA A 37 7.50 14.22 17.68
CA ALA A 37 8.79 14.48 18.33
C ALA A 37 8.88 15.91 18.89
N ALA A 38 8.38 16.91 18.14
CA ALA A 38 8.38 18.30 18.57
C ALA A 38 7.41 18.57 19.74
N LEU A 39 6.29 17.86 19.80
CA LEU A 39 5.29 18.02 20.86
C LEU A 39 5.58 17.21 22.12
N GLY A 40 6.64 16.40 22.15
CA GLY A 40 6.94 15.50 23.29
C GLY A 40 5.85 14.45 23.53
N LEU A 41 4.93 14.28 22.58
CA LEU A 41 3.83 13.32 22.63
C LEU A 41 4.36 11.94 22.25
N VAL A 42 5.14 11.32 23.15
CA VAL A 42 5.28 9.86 23.17
C VAL A 42 4.08 9.37 23.96
N ALA A 43 2.99 9.04 23.24
CA ALA A 43 1.79 8.54 23.88
C ALA A 43 2.11 7.23 24.60
N ALA A 44 1.79 7.18 25.89
CA ALA A 44 1.98 6.03 26.77
C ALA A 44 0.83 5.01 26.68
N ASP A 45 0.16 4.90 25.52
CA ASP A 45 -1.01 4.01 25.34
C ASP A 45 -0.96 3.27 24.00
N ASP A 46 0.26 2.88 23.60
CA ASP A 46 0.47 2.00 22.47
C ASP A 46 0.61 0.57 23.00
N ASP A 47 -0.50 -0.17 23.05
CA ASP A 47 -0.46 -1.64 23.06
C ASP A 47 0.18 -2.21 21.76
N ASP A 48 0.68 -1.32 20.88
CA ASP A 48 1.29 -1.57 19.56
C ASP A 48 2.76 -1.06 19.43
N GLY A 49 3.43 -0.63 20.50
CA GLY A 49 4.88 -0.35 20.50
C GLY A 49 5.37 0.73 19.52
N GLY A 50 4.84 1.94 19.57
CA GLY A 50 5.37 3.10 18.84
C GLY A 50 5.04 3.19 17.34
N GLY A 51 4.11 2.38 16.85
CA GLY A 51 3.74 2.30 15.44
C GLY A 51 2.69 3.33 14.96
N ILE A 52 2.58 3.49 13.63
CA ILE A 52 1.48 4.23 12.99
C ILE A 52 0.14 3.53 13.33
N PRO A 53 -0.89 4.26 13.80
CA PRO A 53 -2.17 3.69 14.19
C PRO A 53 -2.82 2.95 13.00
N PHE A 54 -3.40 1.78 13.27
CA PHE A 54 -4.05 0.97 12.25
C PHE A 54 -5.32 1.64 11.71
N HIS A 55 -5.46 1.70 10.39
CA HIS A 55 -6.68 2.15 9.72
C HIS A 55 -7.18 1.09 8.71
N PRO A 56 -8.47 0.69 8.75
CA PRO A 56 -9.04 -0.27 7.80
C PRO A 56 -8.88 0.12 6.33
N ASN A 57 -8.81 1.42 6.05
CA ASN A 57 -8.64 1.96 4.70
C ASN A 57 -7.31 1.55 4.04
N TRP A 58 -6.36 0.97 4.78
CA TRP A 58 -5.10 0.45 4.22
C TRP A 58 -5.32 -0.68 3.20
N TRP A 59 -6.44 -1.41 3.31
CA TRP A 59 -6.85 -2.38 2.29
C TRP A 59 -7.05 -1.76 0.91
N GLY A 60 -7.38 -0.48 0.83
CA GLY A 60 -7.57 0.25 -0.43
C GLY A 60 -6.30 0.31 -1.31
N VAL A 61 -5.12 0.07 -0.72
CA VAL A 61 -3.84 0.05 -1.46
C VAL A 61 -3.56 -1.30 -2.11
N ILE A 62 -4.14 -2.39 -1.60
CA ILE A 62 -3.88 -3.75 -2.09
C ILE A 62 -4.37 -3.92 -3.52
N PHE A 63 -5.60 -3.49 -3.82
CA PHE A 63 -6.19 -3.71 -5.14
C PHE A 63 -5.39 -3.03 -6.28
N PRO A 64 -5.05 -1.72 -6.21
CA PRO A 64 -4.20 -1.08 -7.22
C PRO A 64 -2.81 -1.71 -7.35
N MET A 65 -2.24 -2.21 -6.25
CA MET A 65 -0.94 -2.88 -6.29
C MET A 65 -0.98 -4.22 -7.01
N VAL A 66 -2.05 -5.01 -6.81
CA VAL A 66 -2.26 -6.27 -7.54
C VAL A 66 -2.40 -6.01 -9.04
N THR A 67 -3.24 -5.04 -9.43
CA THR A 67 -3.47 -4.73 -10.85
C THR A 67 -2.21 -4.21 -11.54
N LEU A 68 -1.44 -3.35 -10.87
CA LEU A 68 -0.14 -2.90 -11.38
C LEU A 68 0.87 -4.04 -11.53
N THR A 69 0.93 -4.95 -10.56
CA THR A 69 1.84 -6.10 -10.61
C THR A 69 1.49 -7.03 -11.78
N MET A 70 0.20 -7.36 -11.94
CA MET A 70 -0.30 -8.20 -13.04
C MET A 70 -0.09 -7.54 -14.40
N ALA A 71 -0.37 -6.24 -14.52
CA ALA A 71 -0.13 -5.49 -15.75
C ALA A 71 1.35 -5.47 -16.13
N THR A 72 2.25 -5.30 -15.14
CA THR A 72 3.70 -5.34 -15.36
C THR A 72 4.15 -6.72 -15.86
N TYR A 73 3.60 -7.79 -15.28
CA TYR A 73 3.87 -9.16 -15.72
C TYR A 73 3.37 -9.40 -17.16
N GLN A 74 2.16 -8.94 -17.48
CA GLN A 74 1.61 -9.08 -18.83
C GLN A 74 2.45 -8.31 -19.86
N ILE A 75 2.91 -7.10 -19.56
CA ILE A 75 3.81 -6.34 -20.45
C ILE A 75 5.13 -7.08 -20.63
N TYR A 76 5.70 -7.68 -19.57
CA TYR A 76 6.89 -8.52 -19.70
C TYR A 76 6.65 -9.70 -20.65
N THR A 77 5.56 -10.44 -20.50
CA THR A 77 5.26 -11.59 -21.39
C THR A 77 5.08 -11.20 -22.86
N ASN A 78 4.68 -9.95 -23.14
CA ASN A 78 4.49 -9.46 -24.51
C ASN A 78 5.77 -8.84 -25.11
N THR A 79 6.65 -8.28 -24.29
CA THR A 79 7.83 -7.51 -24.75
C THR A 79 9.15 -8.23 -24.52
N HIS A 80 9.16 -9.23 -23.62
CA HIS A 80 10.35 -9.91 -23.11
C HIS A 80 11.45 -8.98 -22.56
N TRP A 81 11.11 -7.72 -22.27
CA TRP A 81 12.10 -6.75 -21.82
C TRP A 81 12.44 -6.95 -20.33
N PRO A 82 13.72 -7.17 -19.96
CA PRO A 82 14.09 -7.56 -18.61
C PRO A 82 13.76 -6.50 -17.54
N PHE A 83 13.60 -5.24 -17.94
CA PHE A 83 13.12 -4.17 -17.06
C PHE A 83 11.79 -4.52 -16.38
N PHE A 84 10.79 -4.99 -17.15
CA PHE A 84 9.47 -5.33 -16.60
C PHE A 84 9.50 -6.57 -15.71
N MET A 85 10.40 -7.51 -15.98
CA MET A 85 10.59 -8.68 -15.11
C MET A 85 11.07 -8.25 -13.71
N TRP A 86 12.11 -7.43 -13.64
CA TRP A 86 12.64 -6.96 -12.36
C TRP A 86 11.66 -6.06 -11.62
N LEU A 87 11.04 -5.11 -12.34
CA LEU A 87 10.04 -4.23 -11.76
C LEU A 87 8.82 -5.01 -11.25
N GLY A 88 8.32 -5.98 -12.01
CA GLY A 88 7.21 -6.84 -11.60
C GLY A 88 7.53 -7.65 -10.34
N ARG A 89 8.76 -8.17 -10.22
CA ARG A 89 9.23 -8.86 -9.00
C ARG A 89 9.29 -7.94 -7.80
N ILE A 90 9.81 -6.72 -7.96
CA ILE A 90 9.86 -5.73 -6.87
C ILE A 90 8.45 -5.37 -6.41
N LEU A 91 7.54 -5.07 -7.35
CA LEU A 91 6.15 -4.76 -7.05
C LEU A 91 5.44 -5.93 -6.33
N ALA A 92 5.65 -7.17 -6.81
CA ALA A 92 5.11 -8.36 -6.19
C ALA A 92 5.61 -8.55 -4.75
N THR A 93 6.92 -8.41 -4.51
CA THR A 93 7.51 -8.52 -3.17
C THR A 93 6.95 -7.46 -2.22
N VAL A 94 6.86 -6.20 -2.66
CA VAL A 94 6.30 -5.11 -1.86
C VAL A 94 4.83 -5.38 -1.55
N LEU A 95 4.04 -5.80 -2.55
CA LEU A 95 2.64 -6.19 -2.38
C LEU A 95 2.51 -7.32 -1.34
N THR A 96 3.32 -8.37 -1.43
CA THR A 96 3.26 -9.51 -0.50
C THR A 96 3.57 -9.06 0.93
N LEU A 97 4.61 -8.25 1.13
CA LEU A 97 4.97 -7.75 2.46
C LEU A 97 3.85 -6.87 3.05
N LEU A 98 3.31 -5.93 2.25
CA LEU A 98 2.21 -5.08 2.68
C LEU A 98 0.95 -5.89 2.98
N ALA A 99 0.63 -6.88 2.15
CA ALA A 99 -0.50 -7.77 2.38
C ALA A 99 -0.33 -8.50 3.70
N ILE A 100 0.82 -9.12 3.97
CA ILE A 100 1.07 -9.83 5.25
C ILE A 100 0.86 -8.89 6.44
N ILE A 101 1.46 -7.69 6.41
CA ILE A 101 1.33 -6.71 7.51
C ILE A 101 -0.14 -6.34 7.76
N ILE A 102 -0.88 -6.03 6.69
CA ILE A 102 -2.28 -5.64 6.80
C ILE A 102 -3.14 -6.82 7.28
N HIS A 103 -2.89 -8.05 6.82
CA HIS A 103 -3.62 -9.24 7.27
C HIS A 103 -3.41 -9.48 8.77
N VAL A 104 -2.16 -9.45 9.24
CA VAL A 104 -1.85 -9.66 10.66
C VAL A 104 -2.54 -8.60 11.52
N LYS A 105 -2.40 -7.31 11.16
CA LYS A 105 -3.06 -6.22 11.91
C LYS A 105 -4.59 -6.31 11.86
N THR A 106 -5.14 -6.64 10.69
CA THR A 106 -6.59 -6.79 10.57
C THR A 106 -7.08 -7.93 11.44
N PHE A 107 -6.38 -9.06 11.47
CA PHE A 107 -6.73 -10.20 12.30
C PHE A 107 -6.66 -9.87 13.79
N THR A 108 -5.59 -9.22 14.26
CA THR A 108 -5.44 -8.84 15.67
C THR A 108 -6.50 -7.85 16.13
N HIS A 109 -6.94 -6.93 15.27
CA HIS A 109 -8.03 -6.00 15.61
C HIS A 109 -9.42 -6.64 15.45
N ALA A 110 -9.64 -7.48 14.44
CA ALA A 110 -10.93 -8.10 14.17
C ALA A 110 -11.40 -9.06 15.28
N VAL A 111 -10.48 -9.64 16.04
CA VAL A 111 -10.82 -10.46 17.21
C VAL A 111 -11.29 -9.63 18.42
N ARG A 112 -11.13 -8.30 18.41
CA ARG A 112 -11.59 -7.42 19.49
C ARG A 112 -13.03 -6.94 19.21
N PRO A 113 -13.97 -7.03 20.17
CA PRO A 113 -15.36 -6.60 19.97
C PRO A 113 -15.51 -5.12 19.58
N ALA A 114 -14.61 -4.26 20.08
CA ALA A 114 -14.58 -2.83 19.78
C ALA A 114 -14.31 -2.50 18.30
N PHE A 115 -13.71 -3.43 17.54
CA PHE A 115 -13.52 -3.25 16.10
C PHE A 115 -14.86 -3.24 15.36
N TRP A 116 -15.76 -4.16 15.72
CA TRP A 116 -17.05 -4.34 15.07
C TRP A 116 -18.04 -3.20 15.35
N GLN A 117 -17.94 -2.56 16.52
CA GLN A 117 -18.80 -1.42 16.88
C GLN A 117 -18.68 -0.24 15.90
N LYS A 118 -17.53 -0.08 15.22
CA LYS A 118 -17.34 0.97 14.20
C LYS A 118 -18.20 0.78 12.95
N PHE A 119 -18.70 -0.44 12.70
CA PHE A 119 -19.55 -0.74 11.54
C PHE A 119 -21.05 -0.67 11.84
N TYR A 120 -21.45 -0.81 13.11
CA TYR A 120 -22.85 -0.84 13.51
C TYR A 120 -23.40 0.53 13.95
N CYS A 121 -22.53 1.49 14.28
CA CYS A 121 -22.93 2.83 14.70
C CYS A 121 -22.82 3.91 13.59
N SER A 122 -22.83 3.49 12.32
CA SER A 122 -22.87 4.36 11.14
C SER A 122 -24.30 4.64 10.68
#